data_AF-A0A090IKX0-F1
#
_entry.id   AF-A0A090IKX0-F1
#
_cell.length_a   1.000
_cell.length_b   1.000
_cell.length_c   1.000
_cell.angle_alpha   90.00
_cell.angle_beta   90.00
_cell.angle_gamma   90.00
#
_symmetry.space_group_name_H-M   'P 1'
#
loop_
_entity.id
_entity.type
_entity.pdbx_description
1 polymer ?
#
loop_
_entity_poly.entity_id
_entity_poly.type
_entity_poly.pdbx_seq_one_letter_code
_entity_poly.pdbx_strand_id
1 'polypeptide(L)'
;MSPTELERYHRLYELHLTNLTLQGKRPATIDAYSRVVRRISEFFDRSPDTLSTTDLKNFFAGLISTHSWSTVKLDRNGLQFFYRHTLNYQTPPSIIPIRTKAIRTCPRRLHDIECVGITRPR
;
A
#
# COMPACT_ATOMS: atom_id res chain seq x y z
N MET A 1 -8.44 -20.46 2.38
CA MET A 1 -9.63 -19.63 2.03
C MET A 1 -10.74 -20.51 1.46
N SER A 2 -12.00 -20.30 1.87
CA SER A 2 -13.16 -20.93 1.21
C SER A 2 -13.40 -20.35 -0.19
N PRO A 3 -14.07 -21.07 -1.12
CA PRO A 3 -14.30 -20.59 -2.49
C PRO A 3 -15.03 -19.24 -2.54
N THR A 4 -16.00 -19.02 -1.65
CA THR A 4 -16.74 -17.75 -1.56
C THR A 4 -15.86 -16.59 -1.06
N GLU A 5 -14.91 -16.85 -0.17
CA GLU A 5 -13.94 -15.84 0.27
C GLU A 5 -12.94 -15.50 -0.84
N LEU A 6 -12.59 -16.48 -1.68
CA LEU A 6 -11.70 -16.28 -2.82
C LEU A 6 -12.33 -15.36 -3.87
N GLU A 7 -13.60 -15.57 -4.19
CA GLU A 7 -14.36 -14.68 -5.10
C GLU A 7 -14.45 -13.25 -4.55
N ARG A 8 -14.72 -13.11 -3.24
CA ARG A 8 -14.70 -11.80 -2.57
C ARG A 8 -13.32 -11.13 -2.66
N TYR A 9 -12.25 -11.90 -2.43
CA TYR A 9 -10.89 -11.41 -2.54
C TYR A 9 -10.56 -10.93 -3.97
N HIS A 10 -10.89 -11.72 -4.99
CA HIS A 10 -10.66 -11.34 -6.39
C HIS A 10 -11.37 -10.03 -6.74
N ARG A 11 -12.65 -9.89 -6.36
CA ARG A 11 -13.41 -8.66 -6.59
C ARG A 11 -12.77 -7.44 -5.92
N LEU A 12 -12.33 -7.59 -4.66
CA LEU A 12 -11.66 -6.51 -3.92
C LEU A 12 -10.29 -6.16 -4.53
N TYR A 13 -9.57 -7.17 -5.02
CA TYR A 13 -8.27 -7.02 -5.66
C TYR A 13 -8.39 -6.26 -6.98
N GLU A 14 -9.35 -6.60 -7.84
CA GLU A 14 -9.63 -5.89 -9.08
C GLU A 14 -10.07 -4.44 -8.84
N LEU A 15 -10.92 -4.21 -7.83
CA LEU A 15 -11.33 -2.87 -7.44
C LEU A 15 -10.14 -2.04 -6.97
N HIS A 16 -9.23 -2.63 -6.21
CA HIS A 16 -8.00 -1.96 -5.78
C HIS A 16 -7.12 -1.56 -6.97
N LEU A 17 -6.90 -2.46 -7.94
CA LEU A 17 -6.13 -2.16 -9.15
C LEU A 17 -6.78 -1.05 -9.99
N THR A 18 -8.11 -1.08 -10.11
CA THR A 18 -8.87 -0.05 -10.81
C THR A 18 -8.69 1.31 -10.11
N ASN A 19 -8.84 1.36 -8.79
CA ASN A 19 -8.65 2.58 -8.00
C ASN A 19 -7.23 3.15 -8.11
N LEU A 20 -6.20 2.30 -8.18
CA LEU A 20 -4.81 2.74 -8.36
C LEU A 20 -4.58 3.34 -9.75
N THR A 21 -5.18 2.72 -10.78
CA THR A 21 -5.13 3.20 -12.16
C THR A 21 -5.86 4.53 -12.30
N LEU A 22 -7.05 4.66 -11.70
CA LEU A 22 -7.84 5.90 -11.70
C LEU A 22 -7.09 7.08 -11.04
N GLN A 23 -6.23 6.81 -10.05
CA GLN A 23 -5.37 7.84 -9.45
C GLN A 23 -4.09 8.14 -10.24
N GLY A 24 -3.91 7.54 -11.41
CA GLY A 24 -2.74 7.77 -12.26
C GLY A 24 -1.43 7.34 -11.61
N LYS A 25 -1.45 6.31 -10.75
CA LYS A 25 -0.23 5.80 -10.12
C LYS A 25 0.68 5.16 -11.17
N ARG A 26 2.00 5.30 -10.97
CA ARG A 26 3.00 4.64 -11.84
C ARG A 26 2.82 3.12 -11.76
N PRO A 27 3.03 2.38 -12.86
CA PRO A 27 2.86 0.92 -12.88
C PRO A 27 3.73 0.21 -11.82
N ALA A 28 4.94 0.72 -11.54
CA ALA A 28 5.79 0.21 -10.46
C ALA A 28 5.16 0.36 -9.07
N THR A 29 4.40 1.44 -8.84
CA THR A 29 3.67 1.65 -7.59
C THR A 29 2.44 0.76 -7.51
N ILE A 30 1.76 0.52 -8.63
CA ILE A 30 0.62 -0.40 -8.71
C ILE A 30 1.07 -1.83 -8.35
N ASP A 31 2.19 -2.29 -8.92
CA ASP A 31 2.80 -3.58 -8.58
C ASP A 31 3.17 -3.64 -7.09
N ALA A 32 3.85 -2.63 -6.55
CA ALA A 32 4.23 -2.60 -5.15
C ALA A 32 3.02 -2.63 -4.20
N TYR A 33 1.95 -1.89 -4.50
CA TYR A 33 0.76 -1.84 -3.64
C TYR A 33 -0.09 -3.09 -3.75
N SER A 34 -0.19 -3.69 -4.94
CA SER A 34 -0.89 -4.96 -5.10
C SER A 34 -0.13 -6.13 -4.46
N ARG A 35 1.20 -6.07 -4.39
CA ARG A 35 2.04 -7.06 -3.71
C ARG A 35 1.72 -7.20 -2.23
N VAL A 36 1.50 -6.11 -1.50
CA VAL A 36 1.21 -6.22 -0.06
C VAL A 36 -0.14 -6.90 0.19
N VAL A 37 -1.14 -6.63 -0.66
CA VAL A 37 -2.46 -7.27 -0.54
C VAL A 37 -2.32 -8.80 -0.71
N ARG A 38 -1.54 -9.24 -1.69
CA ARG A 38 -1.22 -10.66 -1.89
C ARG A 38 -0.50 -11.27 -0.69
N ARG A 39 0.56 -10.62 -0.20
CA ARG A 39 1.35 -11.11 0.95
C ARG A 39 0.50 -11.26 2.20
N ILE A 40 -0.39 -10.30 2.45
CA ILE A 40 -1.28 -10.34 3.62
C ILE A 40 -2.29 -11.48 3.48
N SER A 41 -2.89 -11.64 2.31
CA SER A 41 -3.81 -12.76 2.06
C SER A 41 -3.11 -14.12 2.16
N GLU A 42 -1.88 -14.25 1.68
CA GLU A 42 -1.06 -15.46 1.84
C GLU A 42 -0.68 -15.73 3.30
N PHE A 43 -0.40 -14.69 4.09
CA PHE A 43 0.01 -14.85 5.50
C PHE A 43 -1.15 -15.25 6.42
N PHE A 44 -2.34 -14.68 6.22
CA PHE A 44 -3.50 -14.94 7.06
C PHE A 44 -4.47 -15.98 6.50
N ASP A 45 -4.27 -16.41 5.25
CA ASP A 45 -5.18 -17.25 4.45
C ASP A 45 -6.64 -16.74 4.48
N ARG A 46 -6.81 -15.42 4.54
CA ARG A 46 -8.08 -14.73 4.76
C ARG A 46 -8.21 -13.48 3.90
N SER A 47 -9.46 -13.06 3.70
CA SER A 47 -9.76 -11.86 2.92
C SER A 47 -9.33 -10.59 3.70
N PRO A 48 -8.75 -9.58 3.02
CA PRO A 48 -8.23 -8.38 3.67
C PRO A 48 -9.31 -7.51 4.36
N ASP A 49 -10.58 -7.78 4.05
CA ASP A 49 -11.79 -7.19 4.64
C ASP A 49 -11.96 -7.57 6.12
N THR A 50 -11.53 -8.78 6.50
CA THR A 50 -11.76 -9.35 7.84
C THR A 50 -10.63 -9.10 8.84
N LEU A 51 -9.58 -8.39 8.43
CA LEU A 51 -8.38 -8.22 9.24
C LEU A 51 -8.55 -7.15 10.32
N SER A 52 -8.19 -7.51 11.55
CA SER A 52 -8.16 -6.56 12.65
C SER A 52 -6.86 -5.74 12.67
N THR A 53 -6.90 -4.60 13.36
CA THR A 53 -5.69 -3.76 13.56
C THR A 53 -4.60 -4.53 14.31
N THR A 54 -4.97 -5.47 15.18
CA THR A 54 -4.01 -6.32 15.92
C THR A 54 -3.28 -7.28 14.98
N ASP A 55 -3.98 -7.87 14.02
CA ASP A 55 -3.39 -8.77 13.03
C ASP A 55 -2.37 -8.02 12.17
N LEU A 56 -2.73 -6.81 11.71
CA LEU A 56 -1.81 -5.95 10.96
C LEU A 56 -0.54 -5.62 11.75
N LYS A 57 -0.66 -5.35 13.06
CA LYS A 57 0.50 -5.11 13.94
C LYS A 57 1.44 -6.31 13.99
N ASN A 58 0.88 -7.50 14.18
CA ASN A 58 1.66 -8.74 14.23
C ASN A 58 2.35 -9.02 12.88
N PHE A 59 1.65 -8.80 11.77
CA PHE A 59 2.20 -8.93 10.43
C PHE A 59 3.41 -8.00 10.21
N PHE A 60 3.26 -6.71 10.49
CA PHE A 60 4.35 -5.75 10.31
C PHE A 60 5.51 -5.98 11.28
N ALA A 61 5.24 -6.47 12.50
CA ALA A 61 6.29 -6.83 13.45
C ALA A 61 7.20 -7.95 12.89
N GLY A 62 6.61 -8.99 12.28
CA GLY A 62 7.38 -10.05 11.60
C GLY A 62 8.07 -9.55 10.32
N LEU A 63 7.44 -8.63 9.59
CA LEU A 63 7.99 -8.08 8.36
C LEU A 63 9.25 -7.21 8.58
N ILE A 64 9.31 -6.46 9.68
CA ILE A 64 10.45 -5.61 10.02
C ILE A 64 11.72 -6.45 10.26
N SER A 65 11.58 -7.67 10.76
CA SER A 65 12.71 -8.59 11.00
C SER A 65 13.26 -9.22 9.71
N THR A 66 12.43 -9.33 8.68
CA THR A 66 12.76 -10.06 7.44
C THR A 66 13.04 -9.15 6.24
N HIS A 67 12.46 -7.95 6.21
CA HIS A 67 12.52 -7.05 5.07
C HIS A 67 13.12 -5.69 5.43
N SER A 68 13.64 -5.01 4.41
CA SER A 68 14.12 -3.63 4.55
C SER A 68 12.98 -2.67 4.88
N TRP A 69 13.30 -1.63 5.64
CA TRP A 69 12.37 -0.55 6.01
C TRP A 69 11.69 0.11 4.80
N SER A 70 12.35 0.17 3.64
CA SER A 70 11.74 0.70 2.41
C SER A 70 10.59 -0.16 1.91
N THR A 71 10.72 -1.48 2.00
CA THR A 71 9.66 -2.44 1.64
C THR A 71 8.48 -2.33 2.61
N VAL A 72 8.77 -2.32 3.92
CA VAL A 72 7.74 -2.17 4.97
C VAL A 72 6.93 -0.88 4.80
N LYS A 73 7.60 0.22 4.40
CA LYS A 73 6.91 1.50 4.10
C LYS A 73 6.00 1.41 2.88
N LEU A 74 6.44 0.77 1.80
CA LEU A 74 5.61 0.56 0.61
C LEU A 74 4.38 -0.29 0.94
N ASP A 75 4.59 -1.38 1.68
CA ASP A 75 3.54 -2.31 2.10
C ASP A 75 2.51 -1.59 3.00
N ARG A 76 2.96 -0.78 3.98
CA ARG A 76 2.04 0.05 4.78
C ARG A 76 1.23 1.01 3.92
N ASN A 77 1.88 1.74 3.01
CA ASN A 77 1.20 2.75 2.20
C ASN A 77 0.18 2.12 1.23
N GLY A 78 0.53 0.97 0.64
CA GLY A 78 -0.39 0.20 -0.21
C GLY A 78 -1.61 -0.29 0.56
N LEU A 79 -1.39 -0.77 1.79
CA LEU A 79 -2.48 -1.22 2.65
C LEU A 79 -3.38 -0.06 3.12
N GLN A 80 -2.79 1.07 3.51
CA GLN A 80 -3.53 2.28 3.85
C GLN A 80 -4.39 2.76 2.67
N PHE A 81 -3.87 2.67 1.45
CA PHE A 81 -4.62 2.97 0.25
C PHE A 81 -5.80 2.02 0.05
N PHE A 82 -5.57 0.71 0.22
CA PHE A 82 -6.59 -0.33 0.09
C PHE A 82 -7.77 -0.06 1.03
N TYR A 83 -7.52 0.14 2.33
CA TYR A 83 -8.60 0.43 3.29
C TYR A 83 -9.35 1.73 2.98
N ARG A 84 -8.62 2.77 2.54
CA ARG A 84 -9.23 4.07 2.28
C ARG A 84 -10.13 4.08 1.03
N HIS A 85 -9.70 3.44 -0.05
CA HIS A 85 -10.39 3.55 -1.35
C HIS A 85 -11.19 2.30 -1.73
N THR A 86 -10.79 1.11 -1.28
CA THR A 86 -11.52 -0.13 -1.59
C THR A 86 -12.65 -0.38 -0.58
N LEU A 87 -12.41 -0.11 0.70
CA LEU A 87 -13.39 -0.33 1.78
C LEU A 87 -14.09 0.97 2.25
N ASN A 88 -13.79 2.10 1.60
CA ASN A 88 -14.39 3.41 1.82
C ASN A 88 -14.46 3.85 3.30
N TYR A 89 -13.47 3.47 4.10
CA TYR A 89 -13.35 3.98 5.47
C TYR A 89 -13.03 5.48 5.43
N GLN A 90 -13.95 6.31 5.95
CA GLN A 90 -13.76 7.76 6.09
C GLN A 90 -12.52 8.12 6.92
N THR A 91 -12.15 7.24 7.86
CA THR A 91 -10.88 7.25 8.59
C THR A 91 -10.25 5.86 8.46
N PRO A 92 -9.14 5.68 7.72
CA PRO A 92 -8.46 4.38 7.69
C PRO A 92 -8.06 4.01 9.12
N PRO A 93 -8.16 2.72 9.52
CA PRO A 93 -7.74 2.29 10.86
C PRO A 93 -6.32 2.79 11.09
N SER A 94 -6.02 3.19 12.32
CA SER A 94 -4.73 3.79 12.72
C SER A 94 -3.60 2.77 12.57
N ILE A 95 -3.19 2.52 11.32
CA ILE A 95 -2.03 1.72 10.99
C ILE A 95 -0.87 2.49 11.57
N ILE A 96 -0.37 1.97 12.69
CA ILE A 96 0.80 2.34 13.49
C ILE A 96 1.57 3.54 12.91
N PRO A 97 1.76 4.64 13.67
CA PRO A 97 2.70 5.68 13.25
C PRO A 97 4.08 5.03 13.16
N ILE A 98 4.50 4.66 11.94
CA ILE A 98 5.89 4.29 11.74
C ILE A 98 6.66 5.58 12.01
N ARG A 99 7.46 5.59 13.08
CA ARG A 99 8.51 6.60 13.20
C ARG A 99 9.41 6.42 11.98
N THR A 100 9.17 7.20 10.95
CA THR A 100 10.22 7.51 9.99
C THR A 100 11.38 8.01 10.82
N LYS A 101 12.53 7.32 10.77
CA LYS A 101 13.79 7.99 11.13
C LYS A 101 13.76 9.30 10.36
N ALA A 102 13.84 10.41 11.09
CA ALA A 102 13.88 11.74 10.50
C ALA A 102 14.91 11.68 9.38
N ILE A 103 14.45 11.75 8.14
CA ILE A 103 15.35 11.94 7.01
C ILE A 103 15.89 13.33 7.29
N ARG A 104 17.15 13.42 7.72
CA ARG A 104 17.85 14.69 7.82
C ARG A 104 17.86 15.26 6.40
N THR A 105 16.93 16.16 6.11
CA THR A 105 17.01 17.08 4.97
C THR A 105 18.36 17.80 5.08
N CYS A 106 19.19 17.90 4.04
CA CYS A 106 19.14 18.94 3.00
C CYS A 106 20.50 18.92 2.22
N PRO A 107 20.61 19.44 0.97
CA PRO A 107 20.52 20.88 0.76
C PRO A 107 19.64 21.34 -0.41
N ARG A 108 18.82 22.33 -0.07
CA ARG A 108 18.24 23.43 -0.86
C ARG A 108 18.93 23.74 -2.21
N ARG A 109 18.20 23.59 -3.33
CA ARG A 109 18.02 24.59 -4.42
C ARG A 109 17.04 24.08 -5.50
N LEU A 110 16.44 25.06 -6.21
CA LEU A 110 15.59 25.00 -7.43
C LEU A 110 14.09 24.75 -7.15
N HIS A 111 13.32 25.83 -7.00
CA HIS A 111 12.56 26.53 -8.05
C HIS A 111 11.29 25.81 -8.47
N ASP A 112 10.18 26.54 -8.33
CA ASP A 112 8.90 26.35 -9.01
C ASP A 112 9.04 25.58 -10.31
N ILE A 113 8.39 24.43 -10.44
CA ILE A 113 7.92 23.94 -11.73
C ILE A 113 6.66 23.06 -11.49
N GLU A 114 5.48 23.67 -11.67
CA GLU A 114 4.40 23.01 -12.41
C GLU A 114 5.00 22.41 -13.69
N CYS A 115 4.98 21.09 -13.88
CA CYS A 115 5.15 20.52 -15.21
C CYS A 115 4.41 19.19 -15.29
N VAL A 116 3.12 19.30 -15.56
CA VAL A 116 2.55 18.60 -16.72
C VAL A 116 3.42 19.01 -17.92
N GLY A 117 4.23 18.09 -18.46
CA GLY A 117 5.17 18.44 -19.51
C GLY A 117 6.03 17.27 -19.93
N ILE A 118 5.52 16.51 -20.88
CA ILE A 118 6.24 15.48 -21.64
C ILE A 118 7.38 16.16 -22.40
N THR A 119 8.63 15.72 -22.23
CA THR A 119 9.57 15.41 -23.33
C THR A 119 10.86 14.77 -22.82
N ARG A 120 11.33 13.74 -23.54
CA ARG A 120 12.60 13.01 -23.35
C ARG A 120 13.69 13.65 -24.21
N PRO A 121 14.99 13.58 -23.82
CA PRO A 121 16.07 13.67 -24.80
C PRO A 121 16.61 12.27 -25.17
N ARG A 122 17.04 12.16 -26.44
CA ARG A 122 17.97 11.13 -26.94
C ARG A 122 19.38 11.47 -26.50
#